data_AF-A0A158Q335-F1
#
_entry.id   AF-A0A158Q335-F1
#
_cell.length_a   1.000
_cell.length_b   1.000
_cell.length_c   1.000
_cell.angle_alpha   90.00
_cell.angle_beta   90.00
_cell.angle_gamma   90.00
#
_symmetry.space_group_name_H-M   'P 1'
#
loop_
_entity.id
_entity.type
_entity.pdbx_description
1 polymer ?
#
loop_
_entity_poly.entity_id
_entity_poly.type
_entity_poly.pdbx_seq_one_letter_code
_entity_poly.pdbx_strand_id
1 'polypeptide(L)'
;MHICRKALQILSEHEKAMKNLGPPLRVGNIDLDDRERNYVGSSKSELRIPISGQLDGGFIEVRAQKQLPADDFITSQVELELNKNNMKIIIYDDGDWI
;
A
#
# COMPACT_ATOMS: atom_id res chain seq x y z
N MET A 1 -2.17 13.60 2.04
CA MET A 1 -3.16 12.49 2.02
C MET A 1 -3.46 12.03 0.57
N HIS A 2 -2.46 11.96 -0.32
CA HIS A 2 -2.63 11.51 -1.72
C HIS A 2 -2.19 10.05 -1.94
N ILE A 3 -1.18 9.59 -1.19
CA ILE A 3 -0.57 8.26 -1.30
C ILE A 3 -1.61 7.14 -1.09
N CYS A 4 -2.37 7.15 0.01
CA CYS A 4 -3.34 6.10 0.31
C CYS A 4 -4.45 6.02 -0.75
N ARG A 5 -4.93 7.16 -1.23
CA ARG A 5 -5.99 7.19 -2.25
C ARG A 5 -5.50 6.58 -3.56
N LYS A 6 -4.26 6.91 -3.97
CA LYS A 6 -3.66 6.36 -5.19
C LYS A 6 -3.43 4.85 -5.07
N ALA A 7 -2.91 4.38 -3.93
CA ALA A 7 -2.71 2.96 -3.68
C ALA A 7 -4.02 2.16 -3.72
N LEU A 8 -5.10 2.68 -3.11
CA LEU A 8 -6.41 2.04 -3.16
C LEU A 8 -7.02 1.99 -4.57
N GLN A 9 -6.80 3.05 -5.37
CA GLN A 9 -7.20 3.04 -6.77
C GLN A 9 -6.45 1.94 -7.54
N ILE A 10 -5.11 1.90 -7.43
CA ILE A 10 -4.26 0.89 -8.06
C ILE A 10 -4.71 -0.52 -7.66
N LEU A 11 -4.96 -0.75 -6.36
CA LEU A 11 -5.48 -2.02 -5.87
C LEU A 11 -6.83 -2.39 -6.51
N SER A 12 -7.76 -1.44 -6.58
CA SER A 12 -9.11 -1.68 -7.12
C SER A 12 -9.11 -2.05 -8.60
N GLU A 13 -8.09 -1.63 -9.33
CA GLU A 13 -7.89 -1.93 -10.76
C GLU A 13 -7.12 -3.26 -10.99
N HIS A 14 -6.54 -3.85 -9.93
CA HIS A 14 -5.73 -5.06 -10.04
C HIS A 14 -6.52 -6.35 -9.82
N GLU A 15 -6.95 -6.98 -10.91
CA GLU A 15 -7.88 -8.12 -10.90
C GLU A 15 -7.46 -9.27 -9.96
N LYS A 16 -6.20 -9.71 -10.00
CA LYS A 16 -5.71 -10.80 -9.14
C LYS A 16 -5.80 -10.45 -7.65
N ALA A 17 -5.54 -9.20 -7.29
CA ALA A 17 -5.55 -8.76 -5.90
C ALA A 17 -7.00 -8.68 -5.40
N MET A 18 -7.88 -8.09 -6.22
CA MET A 18 -9.32 -8.02 -5.96
C MET A 18 -9.97 -9.40 -5.84
N LYS A 19 -9.58 -10.36 -6.69
CA LYS A 19 -10.07 -11.74 -6.64
C LYS A 19 -9.67 -12.47 -5.36
N ASN A 20 -8.48 -12.19 -4.81
CA ASN A 20 -8.03 -12.81 -3.57
C ASN A 20 -8.64 -12.15 -2.32
N LEU A 21 -8.80 -10.81 -2.32
CA LEU A 21 -9.43 -10.09 -1.21
C LEU A 21 -10.94 -10.34 -1.13
N GLY A 22 -11.62 -10.32 -2.28
CA GLY A 22 -13.07 -10.41 -2.39
C GLY A 22 -13.76 -9.09 -2.00
N PRO A 23 -14.38 -8.35 -2.93
CA PRO A 23 -15.12 -7.13 -2.58
C PRO A 23 -16.38 -7.43 -1.73
N PRO A 24 -16.90 -6.45 -0.96
CA PRO A 24 -16.39 -5.07 -0.82
C PRO A 24 -15.14 -4.98 0.06
N LEU A 25 -14.27 -4.02 -0.27
CA LEU A 25 -13.08 -3.74 0.53
C LEU A 25 -13.40 -2.81 1.70
N ARG A 26 -12.76 -3.06 2.85
CA ARG A 26 -12.73 -2.17 4.01
C ARG A 26 -11.29 -1.83 4.35
N VAL A 27 -11.01 -0.54 4.47
CA VAL A 27 -9.71 0.00 4.84
C VAL A 27 -9.69 0.24 6.34
N GLY A 28 -8.68 -0.29 7.01
CA GLY A 28 -8.47 -0.10 8.44
C GLY A 28 -7.72 1.19 8.74
N ASN A 29 -7.60 1.50 10.04
CA ASN A 29 -6.80 2.63 10.49
C ASN A 29 -5.31 2.30 10.41
N ILE A 30 -4.52 3.25 9.94
CA ILE A 30 -3.05 3.16 9.92
C ILE A 30 -2.55 3.51 11.32
N ASP A 31 -1.71 2.65 11.88
CA ASP A 31 -1.03 2.93 13.14
C ASP A 31 0.25 3.73 12.89
N LEU A 32 0.20 5.03 13.13
CA LEU A 32 1.34 5.93 12.90
C LEU A 32 2.38 5.89 14.04
N ASP A 33 2.11 5.21 15.15
CA ASP A 33 3.11 4.99 16.20
C ASP A 33 4.09 3.87 15.84
N ASP A 34 3.71 2.96 14.93
CA ASP A 34 4.61 1.95 14.34
C ASP A 34 5.58 2.59 13.35
N ARG A 35 6.59 3.29 13.86
CA ARG A 35 7.60 3.98 13.04
C ARG A 35 8.54 3.02 12.29
N GLU A 36 8.54 1.73 12.62
CA GLU A 36 9.33 0.74 11.89
C GLU A 36 8.72 0.47 10.50
N ARG A 37 7.39 0.54 10.37
CA ARG A 37 6.68 0.28 9.10
C ARG A 37 5.87 1.44 8.55
N ASN A 38 5.55 2.42 9.37
CA ASN A 38 4.81 3.62 9.02
C ASN A 38 5.67 4.86 9.30
N TYR A 39 6.37 5.32 8.28
CA TYR A 39 7.18 6.53 8.38
C TYR A 39 7.06 7.41 7.13
N VAL A 40 7.18 8.71 7.37
CA VAL A 40 7.27 9.73 6.33
C VAL A 40 8.57 10.48 6.57
N GLY A 41 9.60 10.10 5.82
CA GLY A 41 10.91 10.74 5.86
C GLY A 41 10.98 12.00 5.01
N SER A 42 12.19 12.51 4.82
CA SER A 42 12.45 13.69 3.99
C SER A 42 12.38 13.41 2.49
N SER A 43 12.61 12.17 2.04
CA SER A 43 12.59 11.77 0.63
C SER A 43 11.84 10.46 0.36
N LYS A 44 11.71 9.59 1.36
CA LYS A 44 11.01 8.30 1.28
C LYS A 44 9.88 8.22 2.31
N SER A 45 8.83 7.50 1.96
CA SER A 45 7.72 7.18 2.84
C SER A 45 7.29 5.75 2.63
N GLU A 46 7.01 5.05 3.73
CA GLU A 46 6.42 3.72 3.73
C GLU A 46 5.20 3.74 4.65
N LEU A 47 4.08 3.22 4.14
CA LEU A 47 2.82 3.13 4.85
C LEU A 47 2.24 1.73 4.70
N ARG A 48 1.95 1.09 5.83
CA ARG A 48 1.28 -0.19 5.94
C ARG A 48 -0.18 0.03 6.29
N ILE A 49 -1.05 -0.22 5.31
CA ILE A 49 -2.48 0.05 5.39
C ILE A 49 -3.23 -1.27 5.59
N PRO A 50 -3.92 -1.48 6.72
CA PRO A 50 -4.72 -2.68 6.89
C PRO A 50 -5.88 -2.70 5.90
N ILE A 51 -6.13 -3.85 5.28
CA ILE A 51 -7.23 -4.02 4.36
C ILE A 51 -7.92 -5.36 4.57
N SER A 52 -9.24 -5.38 4.37
CA SER A 52 -10.04 -6.60 4.44
C SER A 52 -11.08 -6.63 3.33
N GLY A 53 -11.28 -7.81 2.77
CA GLY A 53 -12.41 -8.13 1.91
C GLY A 53 -13.20 -9.32 2.47
N GLN A 54 -14.14 -9.82 1.68
CA GLN A 54 -15.00 -10.94 2.03
C GLN A 54 -14.23 -12.28 2.08
N LEU A 55 -13.19 -12.45 1.27
CA LEU A 55 -12.44 -13.70 1.14
C LEU A 55 -11.19 -13.71 2.01
N ASP A 56 -10.45 -12.60 2.06
CA ASP A 56 -9.24 -12.49 2.86
C ASP A 56 -8.99 -11.03 3.27
N GLY A 57 -8.03 -10.82 4.16
CA GLY A 57 -7.50 -9.51 4.52
C GLY A 57 -5.99 -9.55 4.67
N GLY A 58 -5.42 -8.44 5.13
CA GLY A 58 -4.00 -8.29 5.35
C GLY A 58 -3.60 -6.83 5.27
N PHE A 59 -2.52 -6.55 4.55
CA PHE A 59 -1.92 -5.22 4.52
C PHE A 59 -1.51 -4.85 3.11
N ILE A 60 -1.72 -3.58 2.76
CA ILE A 60 -1.06 -2.96 1.63
C ILE A 60 0.17 -2.24 2.17
N GLU A 61 1.35 -2.58 1.68
CA GLU A 61 2.55 -1.77 1.86
C GLU A 61 2.67 -0.81 0.68
N VAL A 62 2.66 0.49 0.98
CA VAL A 62 2.76 1.57 0.00
C VAL A 62 4.07 2.29 0.23
N ARG A 63 4.93 2.27 -0.78
CA ARG A 63 6.21 2.97 -0.79
C ARG A 63 6.13 4.13 -1.74
N ALA A 64 6.54 5.30 -1.28
CA ALA A 64 6.50 6.53 -2.04
C ALA A 64 7.79 7.32 -1.87
N GLN A 65 8.16 8.05 -2.91
CA GLN A 65 9.40 8.80 -2.98
C GLN A 65 9.16 10.20 -3.49
N LYS A 66 10.08 11.10 -3.19
CA LYS A 66 10.14 12.42 -3.80
C LYS A 66 11.59 12.80 -4.06
N GLN A 67 11.83 13.49 -5.16
CA GLN A 67 13.18 13.91 -5.53
C GLN A 67 13.66 15.07 -4.67
N LEU A 68 12.81 16.08 -4.47
CA LEU A 68 13.14 17.25 -3.66
C LEU A 68 12.27 17.31 -2.40
N PRO A 69 12.75 17.91 -1.29
CA PRO A 69 11.98 18.08 -0.07
C PRO A 69 10.66 18.84 -0.26
N ALA A 70 10.60 19.73 -1.26
CA ALA A 70 9.42 20.52 -1.59
C ALA A 70 8.40 19.79 -2.46
N ASP A 71 8.78 18.67 -3.09
CA ASP A 71 7.91 17.92 -3.97
C ASP A 71 6.88 17.11 -3.18
N ASP A 72 5.81 16.73 -3.87
CA ASP A 72 4.87 15.73 -3.37
C ASP A 72 5.47 14.32 -3.48
N PHE A 73 5.09 13.46 -2.55
CA PHE A 73 5.40 12.03 -2.64
C PHE A 73 4.65 11.38 -3.80
N ILE A 74 5.41 10.69 -4.65
CA ILE A 74 4.93 9.88 -5.75
C ILE A 74 4.99 8.41 -5.31
N THR A 75 3.89 7.67 -5.49
CA THR A 75 3.85 6.23 -5.20
C THR A 75 4.79 5.49 -6.15
N SER A 76 5.78 4.80 -5.58
CA SER A 76 6.73 3.96 -6.33
C SER A 76 6.37 2.50 -6.31
N GLN A 77 5.87 1.99 -5.19
CA GLN A 77 5.50 0.58 -5.08
C GLN A 77 4.23 0.38 -4.24
N VAL A 78 3.43 -0.60 -4.64
CA VAL A 78 2.27 -1.09 -3.90
C VAL A 78 2.34 -2.62 -3.86
N GLU A 79 2.49 -3.17 -2.67
CA GLU A 79 2.47 -4.62 -2.41
C GLU A 79 1.28 -4.96 -1.53
N LEU A 80 0.59 -6.05 -1.83
CA LEU A 80 -0.45 -6.64 -0.98
C LEU A 80 0.08 -7.92 -0.32
N GLU A 81 0.04 -7.93 1.00
CA GLU A 81 0.29 -9.09 1.85
C GLU A 81 -1.05 -9.64 2.35
N LEU A 82 -1.32 -10.92 2.08
CA LEU A 82 -2.56 -11.61 2.45
C LEU A 82 -2.35 -12.53 3.66
N ASN A 83 -3.29 -12.50 4.60
CA ASN A 83 -3.20 -13.21 5.88
C ASN A 83 -3.34 -14.73 5.73
N LYS A 84 -4.33 -15.24 4.98
CA LYS A 84 -4.63 -16.69 5.00
C LYS A 84 -3.54 -17.54 4.38
N ASN A 85 -2.95 -17.07 3.29
CA ASN A 85 -2.00 -17.85 2.49
C ASN A 85 -0.56 -17.35 2.62
N ASN A 86 -0.30 -16.35 3.47
CA ASN A 86 0.99 -15.67 3.57
C ASN A 86 1.54 -15.26 2.19
N MET A 87 0.63 -14.84 1.30
CA MET A 87 0.92 -14.55 -0.10
C MET A 87 1.19 -13.06 -0.25
N LYS A 88 2.26 -12.71 -0.95
CA LYS A 88 2.56 -11.34 -1.39
C LYS A 88 2.27 -11.18 -2.87
N ILE A 89 1.63 -10.08 -3.23
CA ILE A 89 1.30 -9.70 -4.61
C ILE A 89 1.83 -8.30 -4.82
N ILE A 90 2.81 -8.13 -5.71
CA ILE A 90 3.20 -6.82 -6.21
C ILE A 90 2.09 -6.35 -7.15
N ILE A 91 1.43 -5.26 -6.79
CA ILE A 91 0.30 -4.68 -7.52
C ILE A 91 0.81 -3.60 -8.48
N TYR A 92 1.81 -2.84 -8.03
CA TYR A 92 2.44 -1.79 -8.80
C TYR A 92 3.89 -1.63 -8.35
N ASP A 93 4.78 -1.40 -9.31
CA ASP A 93 6.19 -1.11 -9.10
C ASP A 93 6.70 -0.27 -10.28
N ASP A 94 7.21 0.93 -10.00
CA ASP A 94 7.87 1.78 -10.99
C ASP A 94 9.36 1.44 -11.18
N GLY A 95 9.93 0.59 -10.31
CA GLY A 95 11.34 0.22 -10.32
C GLY A 95 12.27 1.27 -9.72
N ASP A 96 11.75 2.42 -9.27
CA ASP A 96 12.56 3.46 -8.64
C ASP A 96 12.78 3.19 -7.14
N TRP A 97 12.05 2.25 -6.54
CA TRP A 97 12.24 1.88 -5.14
C TRP A 97 13.48 0.98 -4.93
N ILE A 98 14.59 1.63 -4.57
CA ILE A 98 15.90 1.03 -4.22
C ILE A 98 16.14 0.94 -2.72
#